data_AF-A0A959CDY2-F1
#
_entry.id   AF-A0A959CDY2-F1
#
_cell.length_a   1.000
_cell.length_b   1.000
_cell.length_c   1.000
_cell.angle_alpha   90.00
_cell.angle_beta   90.00
_cell.angle_gamma   90.00
#
_symmetry.space_group_name_H-M   'P 1'
#
loop_
_entity.id
_entity.type
_entity.pdbx_description
1 polymer ?
#
loop_
_entity_poly.entity_id
_entity_poly.type
_entity_poly.pdbx_seq_one_letter_code
_entity_poly.pdbx_strand_id
1 'polypeptide(L)' 'MEYLGLLIELLFLGMGVYIYLFSVGRLRSGDAKTQERAEAFRRRNAGWMRFASLLLIALMVVNIYLHVAQLIRGQ' A
#
# COMPACT_ATOMS: atom_id res chain seq x y z
N MET A 1 1.79 18.08 14.81
CA MET A 1 2.63 17.35 13.83
C MET A 1 2.37 15.85 13.89
N GLU A 2 2.23 15.24 15.07
CA GLU A 2 1.93 13.80 15.25
C GLU A 2 0.74 13.29 14.41
N TYR A 3 -0.43 13.94 14.50
CA TYR A 3 -1.61 13.53 13.72
C TYR A 3 -1.41 13.63 12.20
N LEU A 4 -0.57 14.56 11.73
CA LEU A 4 -0.26 14.70 10.31
C LEU A 4 0.69 13.58 9.85
N GLY A 5 1.64 13.18 10.70
CA GLY A 5 2.47 12.00 10.47
C GLY A 5 1.63 10.72 10.39
N LEU A 6 0.72 10.51 11.35
CA LEU A 6 -0.20 9.38 11.34
C LEU A 6 -1.09 9.35 10.08
N LEU A 7 -1.58 10.51 9.64
CA LEU A 7 -2.35 10.62 8.40
C LEU A 7 -1.52 10.17 7.18
N ILE A 8 -0.27 10.61 7.08
CA ILE A 8 0.62 10.21 5.99
C ILE A 8 0.89 8.70 6.05
N GLU A 9 1.15 8.14 7.22
CA GLU A 9 1.37 6.70 7.38
C GLU A 9 0.16 5.88 6.93
N LEU A 10 -1.07 6.34 7.24
CA LEU A 10 -2.29 5.70 6.77
C LEU A 10 -2.44 5.78 5.24
N LEU A 11 -2.07 6.91 4.62
CA LEU A 11 -2.05 7.03 3.16
C LEU A 11 -1.05 6.07 2.52
N PHE A 12 0.17 5.96 3.08
CA PHE A 12 1.19 5.02 2.61
C PHE A 12 0.76 3.57 2.80
N LEU A 13 0.13 3.23 3.93
CA LEU A 13 -0.46 1.92 4.16
C LEU A 13 -1.52 1.61 3.09
N GLY A 14 -2.43 2.55 2.84
CA GLY A 14 -3.45 2.45 1.80
C GLY A 14 -2.84 2.23 0.41
N MET A 15 -1.76 2.94 0.09
CA MET A 15 -1.02 2.76 -1.16
C MET A 15 -0.39 1.36 -1.25
N GLY A 16 0.21 0.86 -0.17
CA GLY A 16 0.75 -0.50 -0.11
C GLY A 16 -0.34 -1.55 -0.37
N VAL A 17 -1.50 -1.42 0.28
CA VAL A 17 -2.66 -2.29 0.06
C VAL A 17 -3.16 -2.20 -1.38
N TYR A 18 -3.23 -1.01 -1.95
CA TYR A 18 -3.63 -0.81 -3.34
C TYR A 18 -2.68 -1.54 -4.32
N ILE A 19 -1.37 -1.36 -4.15
CA ILE A 19 -0.35 -2.03 -4.98
C ILE A 19 -0.45 -3.56 -4.82
N TYR A 20 -0.70 -4.06 -3.61
CA TYR A 20 -0.91 -5.49 -3.39
C TYR A 20 -2.13 -6.00 -4.16
N LEU A 21 -3.29 -5.36 -4.00
CA LEU A 21 -4.52 -5.73 -4.71
C LEU A 21 -4.35 -5.65 -6.23
N PHE A 22 -3.61 -4.64 -6.71
CA PHE A 22 -3.24 -4.51 -8.10
C PHE A 22 -2.38 -5.69 -8.55
N SER A 23 -1.32 -6.02 -7.82
CA SER A 23 -0.40 -7.10 -8.16
C SER A 23 -1.07 -8.48 -8.22
N VAL A 24 -2.12 -8.71 -7.42
CA VAL A 24 -2.92 -9.94 -7.40
C VAL A 24 -3.98 -9.95 -8.52
N GLY A 25 -4.19 -8.83 -9.21
CA GLY A 25 -5.14 -8.71 -10.31
C GLY A 25 -6.60 -8.51 -9.86
N ARG A 26 -6.84 -8.14 -8.59
CA ARG A 26 -8.19 -7.83 -8.09
C ARG A 26 -8.73 -6.49 -8.60
N LEU A 27 -7.87 -5.59 -9.04
CA LEU A 27 -8.26 -4.31 -9.61
C LEU A 27 -8.43 -4.43 -11.13
N ARG A 28 -9.68 -4.25 -11.58
CA ARG A 28 -10.06 -4.16 -13.00
C ARG A 28 -10.51 -2.75 -13.33
N SER A 29 -10.02 -2.20 -14.44
CA SER A 29 -10.51 -0.95 -15.00
C SER A 29 -11.70 -1.22 -15.92
N GLY A 30 -12.68 -0.30 -15.93
CA GLY A 30 -13.81 -0.36 -16.85
C GLY A 30 -13.44 0.02 -18.29
N ASP A 31 -12.30 0.70 -18.47
CA ASP A 31 -11.77 1.03 -19.80
C ASP A 31 -10.83 -0.07 -20.30
N ALA A 32 -11.15 -0.63 -21.48
CA ALA A 32 -10.42 -1.75 -22.08
C ALA A 32 -8.96 -1.41 -22.36
N LYS A 33 -8.67 -0.18 -22.80
CA LYS A 33 -7.31 0.27 -23.11
C LYS A 33 -6.45 0.39 -21.85
N THR A 34 -7.03 0.88 -20.76
CA THR A 34 -6.37 0.97 -19.46
C THR A 34 -6.14 -0.42 -18.85
N GLN A 35 -7.10 -1.32 -19.01
CA GLN A 35 -7.02 -2.70 -18.52
C GLN A 35 -5.88 -3.49 -19.21
N GLU A 36 -5.75 -3.38 -20.53
CA GLU A 36 -4.69 -4.06 -21.29
C GLU A 36 -3.28 -3.64 -20.84
N ARG A 37 -3.08 -2.32 -20.65
CA ARG A 37 -1.81 -1.77 -20.13
C ARG A 37 -1.51 -2.27 -18.72
N ALA A 38 -2.52 -2.28 -17.85
CA ALA A 38 -2.38 -2.79 -16.49
C ALA A 38 -2.02 -4.28 -16.46
N GLU A 39 -2.64 -5.09 -17.32
CA GLU A 39 -2.35 -6.52 -17.47
C GLU A 39 -0.94 -6.78 -17.99
N ALA A 40 -0.52 -6.05 -19.03
CA ALA A 40 0.84 -6.13 -19.57
C ALA A 40 1.89 -5.81 -18.50
N PHE A 41 1.66 -4.75 -17.71
CA PHE A 41 2.55 -4.37 -16.63
C PHE A 41 2.58 -5.45 -15.52
N ARG A 42 1.43 -6.00 -15.13
CA ARG A 42 1.36 -7.07 -14.12
C ARG A 42 2.06 -8.35 -14.57
N ARG A 43 1.93 -8.76 -15.83
CA ARG A 43 2.59 -9.99 -16.32
C ARG A 43 4.10 -9.99 -16.09
N ARG A 44 4.74 -8.82 -16.19
CA ARG A 44 6.19 -8.69 -16.01
C ARG A 44 6.59 -8.40 -14.56
N ASN A 45 5.71 -7.79 -13.77
CA ASN A 45 6.07 -7.17 -12.49
C ASN A 45 5.33 -7.72 -11.25
N ALA A 46 4.29 -8.53 -11.42
CA ALA A 46 3.42 -8.94 -10.32
C ALA A 46 4.16 -9.66 -9.18
N GLY A 47 5.16 -10.49 -9.52
CA GLY A 47 5.94 -11.22 -8.53
C GLY A 47 6.64 -10.29 -7.52
N TRP A 48 7.49 -9.38 -8.01
CA TRP A 48 8.22 -8.46 -7.13
C TRP A 48 7.30 -7.43 -6.47
N MET A 49 6.26 -6.96 -7.18
CA MET A 49 5.29 -6.02 -6.61
C MET A 49 4.56 -6.60 -5.39
N ARG A 50 4.24 -7.90 -5.41
CA ARG A 50 3.64 -8.58 -4.24
C ARG A 50 4.55 -8.49 -3.02
N PHE A 51 5.82 -8.86 -3.18
CA PHE A 51 6.76 -8.82 -2.06
C PHE A 51 7.04 -7.38 -1.60
N ALA A 52 7.22 -6.45 -2.53
CA ALA A 52 7.46 -5.04 -2.23
C ALA A 52 6.26 -4.41 -1.50
N SER A 53 5.03 -4.69 -1.95
CA SER A 53 3.82 -4.18 -1.29
C SER A 53 3.60 -4.80 0.08
N LEU A 54 3.80 -6.12 0.25
CA LEU A 54 3.72 -6.77 1.55
C LEU A 54 4.76 -6.21 2.54
N LEU A 55 5.99 -5.97 2.08
CA LEU A 55 7.02 -5.33 2.90
C LEU A 55 6.61 -3.92 3.31
N LEU A 56 6.13 -3.10 2.36
CA LEU A 56 5.65 -1.75 2.64
C LEU A 56 4.51 -1.77 3.66
N ILE A 57 3.52 -2.66 3.48
CA ILE A 57 2.41 -2.83 4.42
C ILE A 57 2.94 -3.19 5.81
N ALA A 58 3.84 -4.18 5.91
CA ALA A 58 4.39 -4.60 7.19
C ALA A 58 5.12 -3.46 7.91
N LEU A 59 5.96 -2.71 7.19
CA LEU A 59 6.66 -1.55 7.75
C LEU A 59 5.69 -0.46 8.21
N MET A 60 4.67 -0.15 7.43
CA MET A 60 3.67 0.87 7.79
C MET A 60 2.84 0.43 9.00
N VAL A 61 2.46 -0.85 9.10
CA VAL A 61 1.73 -1.38 10.26
C VAL A 61 2.54 -1.21 11.54
N VAL A 62 3.84 -1.58 11.51
CA VAL A 62 4.72 -1.40 12.67
C VAL A 62 4.87 0.08 13.01
N ASN A 63 5.06 0.94 12.00
CA ASN A 63 5.23 2.37 12.22
C ASN A 63 3.98 3.01 12.85
N ILE A 64 2.79 2.71 12.32
CA ILE A 64 1.51 3.17 12.86
C ILE A 64 1.33 2.67 14.29
N TYR A 65 1.64 1.40 14.57
CA TYR A 65 1.53 0.86 15.92
C TYR A 65 2.40 1.63 16.91
N LEU A 66 3.66 1.91 16.54
CA LEU A 66 4.59 2.66 17.39
C LEU A 66 4.12 4.10 17.59
N HIS A 67 3.64 4.76 16.53
CA HIS A 67 3.15 6.13 16.58
C HIS A 67 1.89 6.25 17.45
N VAL A 68 0.95 5.31 17.32
CA VAL A 68 -0.25 5.24 18.18
C VAL A 68 0.14 4.95 19.63
N ALA A 69 1.09 4.05 19.87
CA ALA A 69 1.59 3.77 21.22
C ALA A 69 2.34 4.95 21.86
N GLN A 70 2.95 5.83 21.06
CA GLN A 70 3.53 7.09 21.52
C GLN A 70 2.42 8.09 21.87
N LEU A 71 1.44 8.26 20.98
CA LEU A 71 0.30 9.16 21.18
C LEU A 71 -0.49 8.81 22.45
N ILE A 72 -0.73 7.51 22.70
CA ILE A 72 -1.41 7.04 23.92
C ILE A 72 -0.56 7.30 25.18
N ARG A 73 0.77 7.22 25.09
CA ARG A 73 1.67 7.50 26.20
C ARG A 73 1.83 9.00 26.50
N GLY A 74 1.19 9.88 25.71
CA GLY A 74 1.18 11.31 25.94
C GLY A 74 2.55 11.98 25.77
N GLN A 75 3.43 11.40 24.94
CA GLN A 75 4.70 11.99 24.53
C GLN A 75 4.61 12.57 23.12
#